data_AF-A0A226D3A6-F1
#
_entry.id   AF-A0A226D3A6-F1
#
_cell.length_a   1.000
_cell.length_b   1.000
_cell.length_c   1.000
_cell.angle_alpha   90.00
_cell.angle_beta   90.00
_cell.angle_gamma   90.00
#
_symmetry.space_group_name_H-M   'P 1'
#
loop_
_entity.id
_entity.type
_entity.pdbx_description
1 polymer ?
#
loop_
_entity_poly.entity_id
_entity_poly.type
_entity_poly.pdbx_seq_one_letter_code
_entity_poly.pdbx_strand_id
1 'polypeptide(L)'
;MKVNPFNSNETYAYVHLADVLTSKANLSLVAPAPEACLTNYAQIEFNYEFGSSEEILPRPFPNILMVTRNIGFQYLTCYTERFKTFEIYIAPFQPQLWLTLFITLILLISIYSYVHRNSNFSSWLFILATLFEETGYVPSKMERSTFFRFSFGTWCIMSVVITNGYNGIMISELNAPLPSFQPENFDDLMCNKLSMSLTDKYLSYMSLPKGSYINRNNISKDITDVLDQISAYIDNLIISKFNYSRKLRNENCFNLYSAHPQINIGYHWPEFFRFLLLHYHANGIASWGGSSYLRKQYNIILNFLSPKYLDYPLNLIYDYFNTTPLQQRIEEEIIQCGKTVFIAQSNVVEAEHIFLSKKYPWHKFYKGSEILWVSWYGLAFRYAGFSKIPGYYKSVIESGVYGRIDQELSKRVNLDRNPVISRDAQKVSSKRTGLELEGEFSTFFIIWSSAIAIILPIVAFELRNLILYGIKFLGRVIYFNLLKILR
;
A
#
# COMPACT_ATOMS: atom_id res chain seq x y z
N MET A 1 4.81 46.43 -11.56
CA MET A 1 4.23 45.39 -12.45
C MET A 1 3.52 44.35 -11.60
N LYS A 2 2.28 43.96 -11.94
CA LYS A 2 1.57 42.85 -11.30
C LYS A 2 2.06 41.55 -11.95
N VAL A 3 3.17 41.00 -11.46
CA VAL A 3 3.64 39.67 -11.90
C VAL A 3 2.64 38.64 -11.35
N ASN A 4 2.06 37.83 -12.23
CA ASN A 4 1.20 36.73 -11.80
C ASN A 4 2.09 35.55 -11.41
N PRO A 5 2.19 35.20 -10.11
CA PRO A 5 3.09 34.14 -9.64
C PRO A 5 2.71 32.74 -10.17
N PHE A 6 1.55 32.62 -10.81
CA PHE A 6 1.02 31.39 -11.37
C PHE A 6 1.08 31.33 -12.90
N ASN A 7 1.75 32.27 -13.56
CA ASN A 7 1.98 32.18 -15.00
C ASN A 7 2.98 31.05 -15.28
N SER A 8 2.54 29.97 -15.92
CA SER A 8 3.38 28.82 -16.28
C SER A 8 4.52 29.18 -17.24
N ASN A 9 4.37 30.27 -17.99
CA ASN A 9 5.34 30.70 -18.99
C ASN A 9 6.48 31.54 -18.40
N GLU A 10 6.36 31.99 -17.15
CA GLU A 10 7.38 32.78 -16.47
C GLU A 10 8.13 31.90 -15.47
N THR A 11 9.45 32.06 -15.39
CA THR A 11 10.32 31.43 -14.38
C THR A 11 10.10 32.04 -13.00
N TYR A 12 8.90 31.88 -12.46
CA TYR A 12 8.61 32.21 -11.07
C TYR A 12 9.37 31.29 -10.09
N ALA A 13 9.87 31.89 -9.01
CA ALA A 13 10.65 31.26 -7.94
C ALA A 13 10.24 31.91 -6.60
N TYR A 14 10.62 31.29 -5.48
CA TYR A 14 10.40 31.86 -4.14
C TYR A 14 10.96 33.29 -3.99
N VAL A 15 11.98 33.64 -4.78
CA VAL A 15 12.58 34.99 -4.85
C VAL A 15 11.56 36.04 -5.27
N HIS A 16 10.72 35.78 -6.26
CA HIS A 16 9.70 36.75 -6.69
C HIS A 16 8.62 36.98 -5.64
N LEU A 17 8.27 35.94 -4.87
CA LEU A 17 7.38 36.12 -3.71
C LEU A 17 8.04 37.04 -2.68
N ALA A 18 9.34 36.85 -2.44
CA ALA A 18 10.12 37.68 -1.56
C ALA A 18 10.13 39.14 -2.03
N ASP A 19 10.37 39.40 -3.31
CA ASP A 19 10.36 40.75 -3.90
C ASP A 19 9.00 41.44 -3.69
N VAL A 20 7.89 40.73 -3.90
CA VAL A 20 6.53 41.26 -3.71
C VAL A 20 6.26 41.59 -2.23
N LEU A 21 6.69 40.73 -1.32
CA LEU A 21 6.44 40.94 0.12
C LEU A 21 7.36 42.01 0.72
N THR A 22 8.61 42.09 0.26
CA THR A 22 9.59 43.09 0.70
C THR A 22 9.27 44.48 0.14
N SER A 23 8.88 44.59 -1.12
CA SER A 23 8.40 45.85 -1.69
C SER A 23 7.18 46.39 -0.94
N LYS A 24 6.24 45.53 -0.52
CA LYS A 24 5.11 45.94 0.33
C LYS A 24 5.51 46.41 1.73
N ALA A 25 6.68 46.02 2.22
CA ALA A 25 7.23 46.48 3.49
C ALA A 25 8.13 47.72 3.35
N ASN A 26 8.29 48.27 2.14
CA ASN A 26 9.30 49.29 1.81
C ASN A 26 10.73 48.83 2.15
N LEU A 27 11.04 47.56 1.93
CA LEU A 27 12.36 46.96 2.14
C LEU A 27 12.95 46.50 0.80
N SER A 28 14.28 46.57 0.68
CA SER A 28 15.04 46.05 -0.47
C SER A 28 15.73 44.74 -0.10
N LEU A 29 15.68 43.76 -1.00
CA LEU A 29 16.46 42.52 -0.90
C LEU A 29 17.87 42.73 -1.47
N VAL A 30 18.87 42.23 -0.77
CA VAL A 30 20.26 42.21 -1.22
C VAL A 30 20.70 40.75 -1.23
N ALA A 31 21.10 40.23 -2.39
CA ALA A 31 21.71 38.91 -2.46
C ALA A 31 23.06 38.94 -1.73
N PRO A 32 23.36 37.96 -0.86
CA PRO A 32 24.62 37.94 -0.13
C PRO A 32 25.80 37.90 -1.11
N ALA A 33 26.79 38.79 -0.92
CA ALA A 33 28.05 38.70 -1.66
C ALA A 33 28.79 37.42 -1.23
N PRO A 34 29.36 36.64 -2.17
CA PRO A 34 29.93 35.31 -1.90
C PRO A 34 31.11 35.29 -0.89
N GLU A 35 31.70 36.45 -0.56
CA GLU A 35 32.91 36.54 0.28
C GLU A 35 32.73 37.37 1.57
N ALA A 36 31.55 37.93 1.85
CA ALA A 36 31.36 38.78 3.02
C ALA A 36 30.65 38.04 4.17
N CYS A 37 31.34 37.88 5.31
CA CYS A 37 30.76 37.46 6.58
C CYS A 37 29.74 38.50 7.09
N LEU A 38 28.53 38.47 6.55
CA LEU A 38 27.42 39.36 6.94
C LEU A 38 26.74 38.80 8.21
N THR A 39 27.38 38.93 9.36
CA THR A 39 26.87 38.37 10.63
C THR A 39 25.77 39.20 11.31
N ASN A 40 25.35 40.34 10.74
CA ASN A 40 24.43 41.28 11.40
C ASN A 40 23.22 41.75 10.56
N TYR A 41 22.91 41.12 9.42
CA TYR A 41 21.77 41.54 8.58
C TYR A 41 20.56 40.63 8.78
N ALA A 42 19.36 41.20 8.64
CA ALA A 42 18.13 40.43 8.55
C ALA A 42 18.20 39.49 7.35
N GLN A 43 18.02 38.20 7.58
CA GLN A 43 18.10 37.16 6.55
C GLN A 43 16.82 36.34 6.54
N ILE A 44 16.39 35.97 5.34
CA ILE A 44 15.33 34.99 5.11
C ILE A 44 15.94 33.80 4.39
N GLU A 45 15.85 32.63 5.00
CA GLU A 45 16.27 31.36 4.41
C GLU A 45 15.03 30.60 3.98
N PHE A 46 14.97 30.26 2.68
CA PHE A 46 13.95 29.40 2.11
C PHE A 46 14.41 27.95 2.17
N ASN A 47 13.46 27.02 2.29
CA ASN A 47 13.75 25.59 2.40
C ASN A 47 14.70 25.26 3.56
N TYR A 48 14.59 26.00 4.66
CA TYR A 48 15.33 25.73 5.89
C TYR A 48 14.83 24.42 6.51
N GLU A 49 15.74 23.47 6.73
CA GLU A 49 15.46 22.21 7.42
C GLU A 49 15.56 22.42 8.94
N PHE A 50 14.42 22.30 9.64
CA PHE A 50 14.38 22.46 11.10
C PHE A 50 15.07 21.30 11.81
N GLY A 51 15.84 21.60 12.86
CA GLY A 51 16.63 20.59 13.59
C GLY A 51 17.89 20.12 12.87
N SER A 52 18.28 20.75 11.75
CA SER A 52 19.61 20.57 11.16
C SER A 52 20.69 21.03 12.16
N SER A 53 21.84 20.36 12.16
CA SER A 53 22.91 20.51 13.16
C SER A 53 23.51 21.93 13.27
N GLU A 54 23.14 22.85 12.38
CA GLU A 54 23.48 24.27 12.50
C GLU A 54 22.83 24.97 13.70
N GLU A 55 21.80 24.39 14.32
CA GLU A 55 21.23 24.87 15.59
C GLU A 55 22.20 24.75 16.78
N ILE A 56 23.28 23.95 16.64
CA ILE A 56 24.21 23.65 17.75
C ILE A 56 25.17 24.81 18.04
N LEU A 57 25.33 25.78 17.12
CA LEU A 57 26.05 27.00 17.46
C LEU A 57 25.09 27.94 18.20
N PRO A 58 25.32 28.23 19.50
CA PRO A 58 24.47 29.10 20.29
C PRO A 58 24.59 30.54 19.77
N ARG A 59 23.89 30.86 18.68
CA ARG A 59 23.75 32.24 18.23
C ARG A 59 22.69 32.89 19.12
N PRO A 60 22.98 34.02 19.77
CA PRO A 60 22.11 34.63 20.80
C PRO A 60 20.86 35.34 20.23
N PHE A 61 20.46 35.06 18.99
CA PHE A 61 19.42 35.83 18.30
C PHE A 61 18.17 34.99 18.03
N PRO A 62 16.96 35.55 18.25
CA PRO A 62 15.73 34.83 18.00
C PRO A 62 15.56 34.57 16.51
N ASN A 63 15.51 33.29 16.13
CA ASN A 63 15.06 32.88 14.81
C ASN A 63 13.53 32.78 14.84
N ILE A 64 12.85 33.45 13.91
CA ILE A 64 11.43 33.18 13.67
C ILE A 64 11.38 32.04 12.66
N LEU A 65 10.81 30.92 13.09
CA LEU A 65 10.71 29.69 12.32
C LEU A 65 9.27 29.51 11.85
N MET A 66 9.06 29.31 10.55
CA MET A 66 7.74 29.03 9.98
C MET A 66 7.77 27.76 9.17
N VAL A 67 7.13 26.72 9.70
CA VAL A 67 6.95 25.45 9.00
C VAL A 67 6.03 25.65 7.80
N THR A 68 6.48 25.19 6.63
CA THR A 68 5.69 25.26 5.39
C THR A 68 5.33 23.88 4.86
N ARG A 69 6.16 22.88 5.10
CA ARG A 69 5.98 21.53 4.58
C ARG A 69 6.79 20.49 5.35
N ASN A 70 6.41 19.25 5.14
CA ASN A 70 7.07 18.08 5.70
C ASN A 70 7.64 17.29 4.53
N ILE A 71 8.94 17.04 4.54
CA ILE A 71 9.61 16.29 3.49
C ILE A 71 10.34 15.13 4.15
N GLY A 72 10.10 13.93 3.65
CA GLY A 72 10.95 12.77 3.89
C GLY A 72 11.00 11.92 2.65
N PHE A 73 11.63 10.75 2.74
CA PHE A 73 11.71 9.80 1.64
C PHE A 73 10.39 9.05 1.52
N GLN A 74 9.83 9.08 0.32
CA GLN A 74 8.64 8.32 -0.08
C GLN A 74 9.02 7.51 -1.31
N TYR A 75 8.17 6.57 -1.71
CA TYR A 75 8.38 5.81 -2.92
C TYR A 75 7.17 5.80 -3.85
N LEU A 76 7.44 5.49 -5.11
CA LEU A 76 6.52 5.38 -6.23
C LEU A 76 6.76 4.06 -6.95
N THR A 77 5.69 3.35 -7.28
CA THR A 77 5.75 2.12 -8.07
C THR A 77 4.49 1.93 -8.90
N CYS A 78 4.54 1.11 -9.95
CA CYS A 78 3.34 0.56 -10.57
C CYS A 78 3.26 -0.97 -10.43
N TYR A 79 4.14 -1.56 -9.61
CA TYR A 79 4.07 -2.98 -9.28
C TYR A 79 2.75 -3.28 -8.57
N THR A 80 2.06 -4.31 -9.08
CA THR A 80 0.89 -4.89 -8.41
C THR A 80 0.98 -6.39 -8.54
N GLU A 81 0.96 -7.11 -7.42
CA GLU A 81 0.91 -8.56 -7.43
C GLU A 81 -0.55 -9.01 -7.50
N ARG A 82 -0.91 -9.67 -8.61
CA ARG A 82 -2.25 -10.24 -8.75
C ARG A 82 -2.28 -11.56 -8.00
N PHE A 83 -3.05 -11.61 -6.92
CA PHE A 83 -3.27 -12.86 -6.21
C PHE A 83 -3.97 -13.86 -7.15
N LYS A 84 -3.32 -15.01 -7.37
CA LYS A 84 -3.95 -16.20 -7.96
C LYS A 84 -4.42 -17.10 -6.84
N THR A 85 -5.28 -16.60 -5.95
CA THR A 85 -5.84 -17.45 -4.90
C THR A 85 -7.00 -18.26 -5.49
N PHE A 86 -7.11 -19.52 -5.08
CA PHE A 86 -8.32 -20.33 -5.32
C PHE A 86 -9.55 -19.77 -4.60
N GLU A 87 -9.37 -18.74 -3.78
CA GLU A 87 -10.42 -17.97 -3.12
C GLU A 87 -11.45 -17.46 -4.12
N ILE A 88 -11.08 -17.14 -5.35
CA ILE A 88 -12.02 -16.72 -6.42
C ILE A 88 -13.16 -17.74 -6.65
N TYR A 89 -12.95 -19.03 -6.35
CA TYR A 89 -13.99 -20.05 -6.48
C TYR A 89 -14.93 -20.15 -5.27
N ILE A 90 -14.55 -19.55 -4.13
CA ILE A 90 -15.33 -19.63 -2.88
C ILE A 90 -15.93 -18.26 -2.54
N ALA A 91 -15.24 -17.19 -2.90
CA ALA A 91 -15.57 -15.78 -2.69
C ALA A 91 -16.94 -15.32 -3.22
N PRO A 92 -17.48 -15.84 -4.35
CA PRO A 92 -18.74 -15.33 -4.89
C PRO A 92 -19.88 -15.34 -3.88
N PHE A 93 -19.84 -16.25 -2.91
CA PHE A 93 -20.80 -16.32 -1.83
C PHE A 93 -20.16 -16.14 -0.46
N GLN A 94 -20.83 -15.35 0.38
CA GLN A 94 -20.45 -15.22 1.78
C GLN A 94 -20.51 -16.58 2.49
N PRO A 95 -19.64 -16.84 3.48
CA PRO A 95 -19.62 -18.11 4.22
C PRO A 95 -20.97 -18.50 4.83
N GLN A 96 -21.79 -17.51 5.24
CA GLN A 96 -23.13 -17.72 5.77
C GLN A 96 -24.07 -18.34 4.72
N LEU A 97 -23.92 -17.94 3.45
CA LEU A 97 -24.72 -18.49 2.36
C LEU A 97 -24.32 -19.92 2.06
N TRP A 98 -23.02 -20.22 2.00
CA TRP A 98 -22.53 -21.59 1.87
C TRP A 98 -23.03 -22.50 2.99
N LEU A 99 -22.97 -22.02 4.23
CA LEU A 99 -23.48 -22.76 5.39
C LEU A 99 -24.99 -23.00 5.26
N THR A 100 -25.75 -21.98 4.89
CA THR A 100 -27.21 -22.08 4.69
C THR A 100 -27.55 -23.06 3.58
N LEU A 101 -26.85 -23.00 2.45
CA LEU A 101 -26.98 -23.94 1.33
C LEU A 101 -26.70 -25.37 1.78
N PHE A 102 -25.61 -25.59 2.50
CA PHE A 102 -25.25 -26.90 3.04
C PHE A 102 -26.30 -27.45 4.02
N ILE A 103 -26.82 -26.62 4.92
CA ILE A 103 -27.90 -26.99 5.84
C ILE A 103 -29.18 -27.33 5.06
N THR A 104 -29.57 -26.52 4.08
CA THR A 104 -30.77 -26.78 3.27
C THR A 104 -30.66 -28.07 2.46
N LEU A 105 -29.48 -28.36 1.89
CA LEU A 105 -29.20 -29.60 1.19
C LEU A 105 -29.35 -30.80 2.13
N ILE A 106 -28.73 -30.77 3.31
CA ILE A 106 -28.85 -31.85 4.30
C ILE A 106 -30.31 -32.07 4.72
N LEU A 107 -31.06 -30.99 4.95
CA LEU A 107 -32.46 -31.08 5.33
C LEU A 107 -33.31 -31.70 4.23
N LEU A 108 -33.15 -31.25 2.97
CA LEU A 108 -33.86 -31.83 1.84
C LEU A 108 -33.50 -33.31 1.65
N ILE A 109 -32.21 -33.64 1.65
CA ILE A 109 -31.73 -35.03 1.54
C ILE A 109 -32.35 -35.90 2.63
N SER A 110 -32.40 -35.41 3.87
CA SER A 110 -32.98 -36.12 5.02
C SER A 110 -34.49 -36.32 4.86
N ILE A 111 -35.23 -35.27 4.48
CA ILE A 111 -36.68 -35.34 4.27
C ILE A 111 -37.02 -36.32 3.15
N TYR A 112 -36.37 -36.23 1.99
CA TYR A 112 -36.65 -37.14 0.87
C TYR A 112 -36.24 -38.58 1.19
N SER A 113 -35.09 -38.79 1.83
CA SER A 113 -34.66 -40.13 2.24
C SER A 113 -35.62 -40.74 3.26
N TYR A 114 -36.20 -39.94 4.14
CA TYR A 114 -37.20 -40.38 5.11
C TYR A 114 -38.53 -40.76 4.45
N VAL A 115 -39.07 -39.88 3.61
CA VAL A 115 -40.34 -40.13 2.90
C VAL A 115 -40.24 -41.35 1.97
N HIS A 116 -39.05 -41.61 1.41
CA HIS A 116 -38.84 -42.65 0.40
C HIS A 116 -37.94 -43.81 0.85
N ARG A 117 -37.90 -44.07 2.16
CA ARG A 117 -37.06 -45.13 2.77
C ARG A 117 -37.25 -46.52 2.15
N ASN A 118 -38.42 -46.81 1.58
CA ASN A 118 -38.77 -48.11 1.00
C ASN A 118 -38.48 -48.22 -0.52
N SER A 119 -37.80 -47.24 -1.12
CA SER A 119 -37.48 -47.24 -2.55
C SER A 119 -35.97 -47.26 -2.78
N ASN A 120 -35.51 -47.87 -3.88
CA ASN A 120 -34.10 -47.87 -4.29
C ASN A 120 -33.63 -46.52 -4.86
N PHE A 121 -34.31 -45.42 -4.51
CA PHE A 121 -34.05 -44.10 -5.06
C PHE A 121 -32.97 -43.37 -4.25
N SER A 122 -31.87 -43.00 -4.92
CA SER A 122 -30.78 -42.24 -4.29
C SER A 122 -31.13 -40.74 -4.23
N SER A 123 -31.82 -40.34 -3.16
CA SER A 123 -32.30 -38.96 -2.97
C SER A 123 -31.16 -37.92 -2.96
N TRP A 124 -29.98 -38.27 -2.45
CA TRP A 124 -28.86 -37.32 -2.34
C TRP A 124 -28.21 -37.00 -3.69
N LEU A 125 -27.99 -38.01 -4.54
CA LEU A 125 -27.48 -37.81 -5.90
C LEU A 125 -28.44 -36.98 -6.74
N PHE A 126 -29.74 -37.25 -6.60
CA PHE A 126 -30.76 -36.51 -7.32
C PHE A 126 -30.77 -35.02 -6.97
N ILE A 127 -30.72 -34.69 -5.68
CA ILE A 127 -30.70 -33.28 -5.22
C ILE A 127 -29.41 -32.59 -5.65
N LEU A 128 -28.25 -33.25 -5.52
CA LEU A 128 -26.98 -32.68 -5.99
C LEU A 128 -26.97 -32.49 -7.50
N ALA A 129 -27.47 -33.45 -8.29
CA ALA A 129 -27.55 -33.31 -9.74
C ALA A 129 -28.31 -32.04 -10.11
N THR A 130 -29.47 -31.79 -9.48
CA THR A 130 -30.23 -30.56 -9.75
C THR A 130 -29.55 -29.27 -9.28
N LEU A 131 -28.67 -29.34 -8.28
CA LEU A 131 -27.83 -28.20 -7.88
C LEU A 131 -26.80 -27.85 -8.96
N PHE A 132 -26.33 -28.84 -9.70
CA PHE A 132 -25.41 -28.67 -10.82
C PHE A 132 -26.12 -28.51 -12.18
N GLU A 133 -27.41 -28.16 -12.16
CA GLU A 133 -28.27 -28.03 -13.35
C GLU A 133 -28.41 -29.32 -14.19
N GLU A 134 -28.11 -30.47 -13.59
CA GLU A 134 -28.25 -31.79 -14.21
C GLU A 134 -29.59 -32.45 -13.84
N THR A 135 -30.16 -33.21 -14.79
CA THR A 135 -31.41 -33.95 -14.56
C THR A 135 -31.13 -35.37 -14.09
N GLY A 136 -31.86 -35.84 -13.07
CA GLY A 136 -31.81 -37.22 -12.60
C GLY A 136 -33.09 -38.00 -12.90
N TYR A 137 -33.00 -39.33 -12.88
CA TYR A 137 -34.16 -40.21 -13.05
C TYR A 137 -35.10 -40.15 -11.84
N VAL A 138 -36.37 -39.79 -12.05
CA VAL A 138 -37.41 -39.77 -11.00
C VAL A 138 -38.37 -40.94 -11.20
N PRO A 139 -38.60 -41.79 -10.18
CA PRO A 139 -39.62 -42.83 -10.26
C PRO A 139 -41.03 -42.23 -10.47
N SER A 140 -41.80 -42.80 -11.39
CA SER A 140 -43.16 -42.32 -11.74
C SER A 140 -44.14 -42.23 -10.56
N LYS A 141 -43.95 -43.05 -9.51
CA LYS A 141 -44.73 -42.97 -8.26
C LYS A 141 -44.46 -41.67 -7.49
N MET A 142 -43.22 -41.19 -7.49
CA MET A 142 -42.81 -39.96 -6.80
C MET A 142 -43.26 -38.73 -7.58
N GLU A 143 -43.12 -38.77 -8.90
CA GLU A 143 -43.52 -37.69 -9.80
C GLU A 143 -45.02 -37.34 -9.69
N ARG A 144 -45.88 -38.32 -9.37
CA ARG A 144 -47.33 -38.10 -9.18
C ARG A 144 -47.67 -37.49 -7.82
N SER A 145 -46.76 -37.49 -6.85
CA SER A 145 -47.01 -36.93 -5.52
C SER A 145 -47.04 -35.41 -5.58
N THR A 146 -48.15 -34.81 -5.13
CA THR A 146 -48.32 -33.35 -5.07
C THR A 146 -47.26 -32.70 -4.17
N PHE A 147 -46.91 -33.34 -3.05
CA PHE A 147 -45.83 -32.90 -2.17
C PHE A 147 -44.50 -32.80 -2.93
N PHE A 148 -44.12 -33.88 -3.63
CA PHE A 148 -42.88 -33.92 -4.40
C PHE A 148 -42.84 -32.80 -5.44
N ARG A 149 -43.93 -32.58 -6.19
CA ARG A 149 -44.00 -31.53 -7.22
C ARG A 149 -43.75 -30.12 -6.65
N PHE A 150 -44.37 -29.79 -5.51
CA PHE A 150 -44.19 -28.47 -4.91
C PHE A 150 -42.82 -28.29 -4.27
N SER A 151 -42.35 -29.27 -3.47
CA SER A 151 -41.06 -29.18 -2.79
C SER A 151 -39.90 -29.21 -3.78
N PHE A 152 -39.95 -30.10 -4.77
CA PHE A 152 -38.93 -30.23 -5.79
C PHE A 152 -38.98 -29.08 -6.79
N GLY A 153 -40.18 -28.67 -7.24
CA GLY A 153 -40.32 -27.52 -8.14
C GLY A 153 -39.73 -26.25 -7.54
N THR A 154 -39.99 -26.00 -6.25
CA THR A 154 -39.40 -24.84 -5.55
C THR A 154 -37.89 -24.98 -5.40
N TRP A 155 -37.38 -26.17 -5.07
CA TRP A 155 -35.95 -26.45 -5.04
C TRP A 155 -35.27 -26.22 -6.40
N CYS A 156 -35.87 -26.65 -7.51
CA CYS A 156 -35.35 -26.42 -8.85
C CYS A 156 -35.27 -24.94 -9.19
N ILE A 157 -36.31 -24.16 -8.92
CA ILE A 157 -36.29 -22.70 -9.12
C ILE A 157 -35.16 -22.08 -8.29
N MET A 158 -35.05 -22.49 -7.03
CA MET A 158 -34.01 -21.97 -6.13
C MET A 158 -32.61 -22.34 -6.62
N SER A 159 -32.40 -23.58 -7.05
CA SER A 159 -31.15 -24.07 -7.60
C SER A 159 -30.70 -23.22 -8.78
N VAL A 160 -31.58 -23.03 -9.78
CA VAL A 160 -31.30 -22.21 -10.97
C VAL A 160 -30.95 -20.77 -10.61
N VAL A 161 -31.60 -20.19 -9.59
CA VAL A 161 -31.25 -18.84 -9.11
C VAL A 161 -29.87 -18.83 -8.45
N ILE A 162 -29.55 -19.82 -7.61
CA ILE A 162 -28.24 -19.94 -6.94
C ILE A 162 -27.13 -20.13 -7.97
N THR A 163 -27.26 -21.07 -8.90
CA THR A 163 -26.24 -21.37 -9.90
C THR A 163 -26.00 -20.20 -10.84
N ASN A 164 -27.07 -19.57 -11.34
CA ASN A 164 -26.93 -18.38 -12.18
C ASN A 164 -26.35 -17.19 -11.41
N GLY A 165 -26.72 -17.00 -10.14
CA GLY A 165 -26.13 -15.98 -9.27
C GLY A 165 -24.64 -16.22 -9.03
N TYR A 166 -24.26 -17.47 -8.70
CA TYR A 166 -22.87 -17.87 -8.52
C TYR A 166 -22.07 -17.64 -9.81
N ASN A 167 -22.54 -18.15 -10.94
CA ASN A 167 -21.89 -18.00 -12.23
C ASN A 167 -21.78 -16.53 -12.63
N GLY A 168 -22.83 -15.73 -12.41
CA GLY A 168 -22.85 -14.29 -12.69
C GLY A 168 -21.80 -13.53 -11.89
N ILE A 169 -21.76 -13.74 -10.57
CA ILE A 169 -20.76 -13.11 -9.69
C ILE A 169 -19.36 -13.60 -10.04
N MET A 170 -19.17 -14.91 -10.21
CA MET A 170 -17.87 -15.49 -10.57
C MET A 170 -17.36 -14.94 -11.91
N ILE A 171 -18.20 -14.85 -12.93
CA ILE A 171 -17.84 -14.25 -14.23
C ILE A 171 -17.54 -12.75 -14.05
N SER A 172 -18.32 -12.03 -13.24
CA SER A 172 -18.09 -10.62 -12.95
C SER A 172 -16.73 -10.41 -12.28
N GLU A 173 -16.39 -11.18 -11.24
CA GLU A 173 -15.10 -11.13 -10.55
C GLU A 173 -13.93 -11.54 -11.45
N LEU A 174 -14.12 -12.54 -12.31
CA LEU A 174 -13.11 -12.92 -13.31
C LEU A 174 -12.89 -11.82 -14.37
N ASN A 175 -13.86 -10.95 -14.58
CA ASN A 175 -13.75 -9.81 -15.49
C ASN A 175 -13.35 -8.50 -14.79
N ALA A 176 -13.56 -8.39 -13.47
CA ALA A 176 -13.10 -7.28 -12.64
C ALA A 176 -11.59 -7.39 -12.42
N PRO A 177 -10.87 -6.26 -12.28
CA PRO A 177 -9.49 -6.30 -11.85
C PRO A 177 -9.45 -6.86 -10.42
N LEU A 178 -8.98 -8.10 -10.27
CA LEU A 178 -8.80 -8.75 -8.97
C LEU A 178 -8.06 -7.82 -8.00
N PRO A 179 -8.42 -7.82 -6.69
CA PRO A 179 -7.68 -7.07 -5.69
C PRO A 179 -6.21 -7.46 -5.80
N SER A 180 -5.40 -6.47 -6.15
CA SER A 180 -3.97 -6.67 -6.32
C SER A 180 -3.26 -6.15 -5.08
N PHE A 181 -2.28 -6.91 -4.61
CA PHE A 181 -1.37 -6.40 -3.60
C PHE A 181 -0.54 -5.28 -4.22
N GLN A 182 -0.60 -4.12 -3.60
CA GLN A 182 0.24 -2.97 -3.87
C GLN A 182 1.05 -2.70 -2.59
N PRO A 183 2.35 -2.45 -2.66
CA PRO A 183 3.11 -2.08 -1.48
C PRO A 183 2.64 -0.70 -0.99
N GLU A 184 2.28 -0.60 0.28
CA GLU A 184 1.81 0.66 0.89
C GLU A 184 2.87 1.25 1.82
N ASN A 185 3.62 0.40 2.52
CA ASN A 185 4.63 0.83 3.49
C ASN A 185 6.03 0.38 3.06
N PHE A 186 7.09 0.94 3.66
CA PHE A 186 8.45 0.51 3.33
C PHE A 186 8.73 -0.93 3.80
N ASP A 187 8.01 -1.39 4.82
CA ASP A 187 8.04 -2.78 5.28
C ASP A 187 7.62 -3.78 4.19
N ASP A 188 6.83 -3.36 3.18
CA ASP A 188 6.38 -4.21 2.06
C ASP A 188 7.45 -4.34 0.97
N LEU A 189 8.41 -3.42 0.94
CA LEU A 189 9.52 -3.42 -0.02
C LEU A 189 10.69 -4.30 0.43
N MET A 190 10.69 -4.74 1.69
CA MET A 190 11.78 -5.51 2.26
C MET A 190 11.78 -6.97 1.82
N CYS A 191 12.90 -7.47 1.30
CA CYS A 191 13.03 -8.88 0.92
C CYS A 191 13.21 -9.82 2.12
N ASN A 192 14.05 -9.40 3.06
CA ASN A 192 14.42 -10.18 4.24
C ASN A 192 14.28 -9.27 5.44
N LYS A 193 13.16 -9.37 6.15
CA LYS A 193 12.91 -8.58 7.34
C LYS A 193 13.84 -9.04 8.46
N LEU A 194 14.88 -8.26 8.74
CA LEU A 194 15.65 -8.39 9.97
C LEU A 194 14.69 -8.22 11.15
N SER A 195 14.77 -9.15 12.10
CA SER A 195 13.93 -9.09 13.28
C SER A 195 14.30 -7.88 14.12
N MET A 196 13.28 -7.25 14.74
CA MET A 196 13.50 -6.13 15.65
C MET A 196 14.41 -6.48 16.83
N SER A 197 14.50 -7.77 17.20
CA SER A 197 15.40 -8.25 18.25
C SER A 197 16.86 -8.31 17.80
N LEU A 198 17.13 -8.60 16.52
CA LEU A 198 18.48 -8.53 15.97
C LEU A 198 18.97 -7.07 15.92
N THR A 199 18.10 -6.16 15.51
CA THR A 199 18.37 -4.72 15.49
C THR A 199 18.64 -4.16 16.88
N ASP A 200 17.92 -4.64 17.91
CA ASP A 200 18.22 -4.29 19.30
C ASP A 200 19.61 -4.72 19.74
N LYS A 201 19.95 -5.98 19.47
CA LYS A 201 21.27 -6.50 19.83
C LYS A 201 22.36 -5.70 19.11
N TYR A 202 22.14 -5.33 17.86
CA TYR A 202 23.06 -4.48 17.12
C TYR A 202 23.19 -3.08 17.70
N LEU A 203 22.07 -2.41 18.00
CA LEU A 203 22.09 -1.09 18.67
C LEU A 203 22.80 -1.18 20.03
N SER A 204 22.55 -2.23 20.81
CA SER A 204 23.24 -2.44 22.09
C SER A 204 24.75 -2.59 21.91
N TYR A 205 25.18 -3.31 20.87
CA TYR A 205 26.60 -3.49 20.56
C TYR A 205 27.28 -2.17 20.16
N MET A 206 26.62 -1.39 19.30
CA MET A 206 27.15 -0.11 18.84
C MET A 206 27.14 0.95 19.96
N SER A 207 26.23 0.85 20.93
CA SER A 207 26.13 1.81 22.05
C SER A 207 27.30 1.74 23.03
N LEU A 208 28.12 0.69 22.96
CA LEU A 208 29.21 0.48 23.89
C LEU A 208 30.35 1.48 23.64
N PRO A 209 30.99 2.02 24.70
CA PRO A 209 32.06 3.00 24.56
C PRO A 209 33.18 2.47 23.66
N LYS A 210 33.66 3.30 22.72
CA LYS A 210 34.85 2.99 21.92
C LYS A 210 36.01 2.66 22.87
N GLY A 211 36.37 1.38 22.97
CA GLY A 211 37.40 0.87 23.89
C GLY A 211 36.95 -0.23 24.84
N SER A 212 35.64 -0.53 24.95
CA SER A 212 35.21 -1.73 25.69
C SER A 212 35.57 -2.99 24.87
N TYR A 213 36.47 -3.83 25.39
CA TYR A 213 36.78 -5.14 24.80
C TYR A 213 35.60 -6.09 24.99
N ILE A 214 34.66 -6.06 24.05
CA ILE A 214 33.59 -7.05 24.01
C ILE A 214 34.21 -8.34 23.47
N ASN A 215 34.11 -9.41 24.25
CA ASN A 215 34.51 -10.73 23.79
C ASN A 215 33.66 -11.09 22.56
N ARG A 216 34.27 -11.08 21.37
CA ARG A 216 33.61 -11.35 20.07
C ARG A 216 32.86 -12.68 20.08
N ASN A 217 33.28 -13.62 20.92
CA ASN A 217 32.66 -14.94 21.09
C ASN A 217 31.24 -14.90 21.69
N ASN A 218 30.83 -13.78 22.31
CA ASN A 218 29.48 -13.63 22.87
C ASN A 218 28.48 -13.01 21.89
N ILE A 219 28.94 -12.56 20.71
CA ILE A 219 28.06 -12.00 19.68
C ILE A 219 27.46 -13.18 18.91
N SER A 220 26.13 -13.21 18.79
CA SER A 220 25.47 -14.24 17.98
C SER A 220 25.99 -14.16 16.55
N LYS A 221 26.37 -15.31 15.98
CA LYS A 221 26.86 -15.46 14.61
C LYS A 221 25.98 -14.73 13.57
N ASP A 222 24.67 -14.73 13.77
CA ASP A 222 23.72 -14.05 12.89
C ASP A 222 23.97 -12.54 12.78
N ILE A 223 24.42 -11.89 13.86
CA ILE A 223 24.73 -10.44 13.86
C ILE A 223 26.03 -10.19 13.11
N THR A 224 27.08 -10.98 13.40
CA THR A 224 28.36 -10.82 12.70
C THR A 224 28.19 -11.05 11.21
N ASP A 225 27.39 -12.05 10.81
CA ASP A 225 27.13 -12.35 9.41
C ASP A 225 26.40 -11.18 8.70
N VAL A 226 25.43 -10.53 9.35
CA VAL A 226 24.75 -9.36 8.79
C VAL A 226 25.69 -8.15 8.70
N LEU A 227 26.50 -7.90 9.72
CA LEU A 227 27.43 -6.77 9.72
C LEU A 227 28.57 -6.95 8.73
N ASP A 228 29.12 -8.15 8.62
CA ASP A 228 30.16 -8.46 7.66
C ASP A 228 29.61 -8.33 6.23
N GLN A 229 28.34 -8.71 6.00
CA GLN A 229 27.67 -8.48 4.72
C GLN A 229 27.47 -6.99 4.40
N ILE A 230 26.97 -6.20 5.35
CA ILE A 230 26.74 -4.76 5.17
C ILE A 230 28.08 -4.04 4.98
N SER A 231 29.08 -4.30 5.84
CA SER A 231 30.41 -3.70 5.75
C SER A 231 31.07 -4.06 4.43
N ALA A 232 31.10 -5.34 4.05
CA ALA A 232 31.68 -5.75 2.77
C ALA A 232 30.94 -5.12 1.59
N TYR A 233 29.62 -4.94 1.67
CA TYR A 233 28.85 -4.26 0.64
C TYR A 233 29.25 -2.78 0.52
N ILE A 234 29.29 -2.05 1.64
CA ILE A 234 29.70 -0.64 1.69
C ILE A 234 31.15 -0.48 1.19
N ASP A 235 32.07 -1.31 1.64
CA ASP A 235 33.48 -1.27 1.22
C ASP A 235 33.62 -1.52 -0.29
N ASN A 236 32.87 -2.49 -0.83
CA ASN A 236 32.88 -2.77 -2.27
C ASN A 236 32.27 -1.63 -3.10
N LEU A 237 31.28 -0.92 -2.58
CA LEU A 237 30.70 0.26 -3.23
C LEU A 237 31.69 1.43 -3.24
N ILE A 238 32.41 1.66 -2.14
CA ILE A 238 33.46 2.68 -2.05
C ILE A 238 34.59 2.38 -3.03
N ILE A 239 35.01 1.11 -3.14
CA ILE A 239 36.09 0.67 -4.04
C ILE A 239 35.61 0.55 -5.50
N SER A 240 34.36 0.91 -5.81
CA SER A 240 33.74 0.84 -7.15
C SER A 240 33.73 -0.56 -7.79
N LYS A 241 33.78 -1.63 -6.97
CA LYS A 241 33.72 -3.03 -7.44
C LYS A 241 32.26 -3.48 -7.61
N PHE A 242 31.54 -2.83 -8.53
CA PHE A 242 30.11 -3.04 -8.80
C PHE A 242 29.72 -4.46 -9.24
N ASN A 243 30.67 -5.28 -9.68
CA ASN A 243 30.42 -6.68 -10.01
C ASN A 243 29.92 -7.50 -8.81
N TYR A 244 30.16 -7.03 -7.57
CA TYR A 244 29.71 -7.72 -6.37
C TYR A 244 28.18 -7.72 -6.21
N SER A 245 27.52 -6.57 -6.38
CA SER A 245 26.05 -6.46 -6.24
C SER A 245 25.30 -7.34 -7.24
N ARG A 246 25.82 -7.44 -8.48
CA ARG A 246 25.20 -8.27 -9.53
C ARG A 246 25.11 -9.75 -9.14
N LYS A 247 26.08 -10.28 -8.39
CA LYS A 247 26.14 -11.69 -7.99
C LYS A 247 25.17 -12.02 -6.85
N LEU A 248 24.80 -11.04 -6.02
CA LEU A 248 23.93 -11.22 -4.85
C LEU A 248 22.47 -10.90 -5.11
N ARG A 249 22.13 -10.57 -6.36
CA ARG A 249 20.77 -10.22 -6.79
C ARG A 249 19.82 -11.38 -6.53
N ASN A 250 18.71 -11.07 -5.86
CA ASN A 250 17.56 -11.96 -5.75
C ASN A 250 16.46 -11.42 -6.66
N GLU A 251 16.00 -12.23 -7.62
CA GLU A 251 14.95 -11.83 -8.57
C GLU A 251 13.60 -11.55 -7.90
N ASN A 252 13.42 -12.01 -6.65
CA ASN A 252 12.20 -11.79 -5.88
C ASN A 252 12.17 -10.45 -5.12
N CYS A 253 13.26 -9.68 -5.16
CA CYS A 253 13.42 -8.41 -4.46
C CYS A 253 12.96 -7.20 -5.28
N PHE A 254 12.61 -6.11 -4.59
CA PHE A 254 12.44 -4.81 -5.23
C PHE A 254 13.79 -4.20 -5.61
N ASN A 255 13.89 -3.61 -6.80
CA ASN A 255 14.96 -2.67 -7.15
C ASN A 255 14.60 -1.30 -6.59
N LEU A 256 15.53 -0.63 -5.90
CA LEU A 256 15.30 0.61 -5.17
C LEU A 256 16.01 1.77 -5.88
N TYR A 257 15.38 2.35 -6.89
CA TYR A 257 16.02 3.41 -7.67
C TYR A 257 15.80 4.78 -7.03
N SER A 258 16.81 5.64 -7.14
CA SER A 258 16.74 7.03 -6.67
C SER A 258 17.45 7.94 -7.67
N ALA A 259 17.02 9.19 -7.75
CA ALA A 259 17.71 10.20 -8.54
C ALA A 259 19.10 10.48 -7.96
N HIS A 260 19.98 11.03 -8.81
CA HIS A 260 21.30 11.50 -8.39
C HIS A 260 21.20 12.94 -7.86
N PRO A 261 21.76 13.27 -6.68
CA PRO A 261 21.81 14.66 -6.22
C PRO A 261 22.53 15.54 -7.25
N GLN A 262 21.99 16.73 -7.49
CA GLN A 262 22.60 17.71 -8.40
C GLN A 262 23.91 18.32 -7.86
N ILE A 263 24.29 17.99 -6.62
CA ILE A 263 25.42 18.62 -5.94
C ILE A 263 26.69 17.82 -6.21
N ASN A 264 27.67 18.46 -6.85
CA ASN A 264 28.99 17.91 -7.18
C ASN A 264 29.87 17.73 -5.92
N ILE A 265 29.50 16.81 -5.03
CA ILE A 265 30.33 16.47 -3.86
C ILE A 265 31.05 15.14 -4.10
N GLY A 266 31.87 15.06 -5.17
CA GLY A 266 32.87 14.02 -5.44
C GLY A 266 32.43 12.54 -5.55
N TYR A 267 31.29 12.16 -5.01
CA TYR A 267 30.77 10.80 -4.93
C TYR A 267 29.39 10.75 -5.55
N HIS A 268 29.27 10.00 -6.65
CA HIS A 268 28.04 9.97 -7.44
C HIS A 268 26.98 8.97 -6.95
N TRP A 269 26.73 8.89 -5.64
CA TRP A 269 25.76 7.94 -5.09
C TRP A 269 24.30 8.36 -5.30
N PRO A 270 23.36 7.42 -5.51
CA PRO A 270 21.93 7.72 -5.50
C PRO A 270 21.51 8.40 -4.19
N GLU A 271 20.60 9.37 -4.27
CA GLU A 271 20.21 10.20 -3.12
C GLU A 271 19.73 9.36 -1.92
N PHE A 272 18.85 8.38 -2.15
CA PHE A 272 18.35 7.51 -1.09
C PHE A 272 19.46 6.66 -0.46
N PHE A 273 20.37 6.10 -1.26
CA PHE A 273 21.50 5.34 -0.73
C PHE A 273 22.43 6.20 0.13
N ARG A 274 22.73 7.43 -0.32
CA ARG A 274 23.47 8.42 0.48
C ARG A 274 22.76 8.70 1.80
N PHE A 275 21.43 8.84 1.78
CA PHE A 275 20.63 9.01 2.99
C PHE A 275 20.80 7.80 3.94
N LEU A 276 20.72 6.57 3.44
CA LEU A 276 20.90 5.36 4.25
C LEU A 276 22.29 5.33 4.91
N LEU A 277 23.35 5.61 4.15
CA LEU A 277 24.71 5.65 4.68
C LEU A 277 24.91 6.76 5.72
N LEU A 278 24.39 7.96 5.44
CA LEU A 278 24.48 9.06 6.40
C LEU A 278 23.79 8.69 7.71
N HIS A 279 22.60 8.09 7.69
CA HIS A 279 21.90 7.74 8.93
C HIS A 279 22.48 6.51 9.62
N TYR A 280 23.11 5.61 8.86
CA TYR A 280 23.90 4.51 9.40
C TYR A 280 25.12 5.01 10.20
N HIS A 281 25.79 6.07 9.72
CA HIS A 281 27.00 6.62 10.34
C HIS A 281 26.76 7.77 11.35
N ALA A 282 25.84 8.69 11.06
CA ALA A 282 25.77 10.01 11.70
C ALA A 282 25.10 10.00 13.08
N ASN A 283 24.21 9.06 13.36
CA ASN A 283 23.39 9.17 14.56
C ASN A 283 24.01 8.36 15.69
N GLY A 284 24.57 9.10 16.66
CA GLY A 284 25.01 8.59 17.95
C GLY A 284 23.96 7.63 18.53
N ILE A 285 24.38 6.38 18.69
CA ILE A 285 23.55 5.22 18.99
C ILE A 285 22.63 5.40 20.22
N ALA A 286 23.02 6.28 21.14
CA ALA A 286 22.26 6.59 22.35
C ALA A 286 20.84 7.12 22.10
N SER A 287 20.59 7.84 21.00
CA SER A 287 19.26 8.42 20.72
C SER A 287 18.23 7.41 20.20
N TRP A 288 18.69 6.37 19.49
CA TRP A 288 17.81 5.39 18.85
C TRP A 288 17.14 4.44 19.83
N GLY A 289 17.84 4.09 20.92
CA GLY A 289 17.31 3.19 21.95
C GLY A 289 16.15 3.80 22.75
N GLY A 290 16.03 5.13 22.79
CA GLY A 290 15.04 5.84 23.60
C GLY A 290 13.65 5.94 22.98
N SER A 291 13.49 5.69 21.68
CA SER A 291 12.21 5.85 20.96
C SER A 291 11.90 4.64 20.09
N SER A 292 10.72 4.05 20.28
CA SER A 292 10.23 2.92 19.45
C SER A 292 10.11 3.29 17.98
N TYR A 293 9.74 4.54 17.68
CA TYR A 293 9.69 5.08 16.32
C TYR A 293 11.07 5.12 15.67
N LEU A 294 12.04 5.75 16.33
CA LEU A 294 13.42 5.83 15.82
C LEU A 294 14.01 4.44 15.64
N ARG A 295 13.79 3.54 16.59
CA ARG A 295 14.20 2.13 16.49
C ARG A 295 13.59 1.42 15.28
N LYS A 296 12.31 1.64 14.96
CA LYS A 296 11.67 1.10 13.73
C LYS A 296 12.33 1.69 12.48
N GLN A 297 12.55 3.00 12.43
CA GLN A 297 13.20 3.67 11.30
C GLN A 297 14.62 3.14 11.07
N TYR A 298 15.38 2.91 12.15
CA TYR A 298 16.72 2.32 12.06
C TYR A 298 16.69 0.88 11.53
N ASN A 299 15.72 0.07 11.99
CA ASN A 299 15.50 -1.27 11.44
C ASN A 299 15.27 -1.21 9.92
N ILE A 300 14.44 -0.27 9.45
CA ILE A 300 14.19 -0.08 8.02
C ILE A 300 15.49 0.26 7.27
N ILE A 301 16.30 1.18 7.80
CA ILE A 301 17.58 1.58 7.20
C ILE A 301 18.54 0.38 7.08
N LEU A 302 18.69 -0.41 8.16
CA LEU A 302 19.55 -1.60 8.13
C LEU A 302 19.08 -2.65 7.12
N ASN A 303 17.76 -2.82 7.00
CA ASN A 303 17.20 -3.73 6.02
C ASN A 303 17.55 -3.29 4.60
N PHE A 304 17.42 -2.00 4.27
CA PHE A 304 17.72 -1.49 2.93
C PHE A 304 19.21 -1.40 2.59
N LEU A 305 20.11 -1.39 3.57
CA LEU A 305 21.56 -1.50 3.34
C LEU A 305 22.02 -2.91 2.96
N SER A 306 21.10 -3.87 2.82
CA SER A 306 21.43 -5.21 2.36
C SER A 306 21.88 -5.21 0.89
N PRO A 307 22.93 -5.96 0.50
CA PRO A 307 23.41 -6.06 -0.88
C PRO A 307 22.42 -6.69 -1.88
N LYS A 308 21.25 -7.11 -1.41
CA LYS A 308 20.20 -7.76 -2.21
C LYS A 308 19.42 -6.77 -3.07
N TYR A 309 19.37 -5.51 -2.66
CA TYR A 309 18.71 -4.46 -3.42
C TYR A 309 19.62 -3.93 -4.52
N LEU A 310 19.01 -3.55 -5.63
CA LEU A 310 19.69 -2.91 -6.74
C LEU A 310 19.34 -1.42 -6.70
N ASP A 311 20.34 -0.57 -6.45
CA ASP A 311 20.14 0.89 -6.33
C ASP A 311 20.32 1.63 -7.67
N TYR A 312 20.67 0.92 -8.74
CA TYR A 312 20.96 1.49 -10.06
C TYR A 312 20.50 0.57 -11.20
N PRO A 313 20.01 1.13 -12.33
CA PRO A 313 19.67 0.34 -13.51
C PRO A 313 20.87 -0.45 -14.04
N LEU A 314 20.62 -1.65 -14.56
CA LEU A 314 21.67 -2.47 -15.16
C LEU A 314 22.27 -1.77 -16.40
N ASN A 315 23.55 -2.05 -16.66
CA ASN A 315 24.29 -1.57 -17.85
C ASN A 315 24.62 -0.07 -17.89
N LEU A 316 24.60 0.65 -16.76
CA LEU A 316 25.17 2.00 -16.67
C LEU A 316 26.63 1.89 -16.20
N ILE A 317 27.55 2.35 -17.07
CA ILE A 317 28.95 2.55 -16.69
C ILE A 317 29.02 3.90 -15.97
N TYR A 318 29.58 3.90 -14.76
CA TYR A 318 29.56 5.00 -13.79
C TYR A 318 30.25 6.30 -14.27
N ASP A 319 30.97 6.22 -15.39
CA ASP A 319 32.03 7.17 -15.72
C ASP A 319 31.52 8.55 -16.20
N TYR A 320 30.22 8.72 -16.44
CA TYR A 320 29.64 10.05 -16.72
C TYR A 320 28.12 10.05 -16.44
N PHE A 321 27.72 10.28 -15.19
CA PHE A 321 26.30 10.49 -14.87
C PHE A 321 25.85 11.86 -15.33
N ASN A 322 25.63 11.98 -16.63
CA ASN A 322 24.63 12.92 -17.08
C ASN A 322 23.29 12.48 -16.45
N THR A 323 22.62 13.38 -15.74
CA THR A 323 21.41 13.06 -14.95
C THR A 323 20.27 12.56 -15.84
N THR A 324 20.25 13.01 -17.10
CA THR A 324 19.18 12.70 -18.05
C THR A 324 19.16 11.22 -18.48
N PRO A 325 20.26 10.60 -18.98
CA PRO A 325 20.27 9.17 -19.30
C PRO A 325 19.92 8.25 -18.13
N LEU A 326 20.37 8.55 -16.90
CA LEU A 326 20.03 7.77 -15.73
C LEU A 326 18.53 7.85 -15.43
N GLN A 327 17.97 9.06 -15.45
CA GLN A 327 16.54 9.28 -15.22
C GLN A 327 15.68 8.55 -16.27
N GLN A 328 16.08 8.56 -17.54
CA GLN A 328 15.40 7.82 -18.61
C GLN A 328 15.41 6.31 -18.34
N ARG A 329 16.54 5.72 -17.94
CA ARG A 329 16.59 4.28 -17.63
C ARG A 329 15.79 3.91 -16.39
N ILE A 330 15.80 4.76 -15.36
CA ILE A 330 14.96 4.58 -14.18
C ILE A 330 13.48 4.58 -14.61
N GLU A 331 13.08 5.52 -15.47
CA GLU A 331 11.74 5.59 -16.04
C GLU A 331 11.38 4.33 -16.83
N GLU A 332 12.27 3.85 -17.72
CA GLU A 332 12.09 2.61 -18.49
C GLU A 332 11.83 1.38 -17.62
N GLU A 333 12.53 1.26 -16.50
CA GLU A 333 12.37 0.14 -15.57
C GLU A 333 11.11 0.28 -14.71
N ILE A 334 10.74 1.50 -14.31
CA ILE A 334 9.52 1.75 -13.54
C ILE A 334 8.29 1.44 -14.38
N ILE A 335 8.22 1.90 -15.63
CA ILE A 335 7.04 1.68 -16.50
C ILE A 335 6.85 0.21 -16.91
N GLN A 336 7.84 -0.66 -16.71
CA GLN A 336 7.66 -2.11 -16.87
C GLN A 336 6.78 -2.72 -15.77
N CYS A 337 6.52 -2.00 -14.68
CA CYS A 337 5.74 -2.45 -13.52
C CYS A 337 6.21 -3.78 -12.92
N GLY A 338 7.51 -4.08 -13.06
CA GLY A 338 8.18 -5.13 -12.30
C GLY A 338 8.36 -4.73 -10.84
N LYS A 339 9.08 -5.56 -10.07
CA LYS A 339 9.47 -5.25 -8.68
C LYS A 339 10.52 -4.14 -8.67
N THR A 340 10.10 -2.92 -8.98
CA THR A 340 10.92 -1.72 -9.07
C THR A 340 10.17 -0.60 -8.39
N VAL A 341 10.88 0.14 -7.53
CA VAL A 341 10.36 1.35 -6.89
C VAL A 341 11.30 2.52 -7.13
N PHE A 342 10.72 3.70 -7.30
CA PHE A 342 11.44 4.96 -7.29
C PHE A 342 11.30 5.60 -5.92
N ILE A 343 12.41 5.81 -5.24
CA ILE A 343 12.50 6.40 -3.91
C ILE A 343 13.16 7.77 -4.04
N ALA A 344 12.48 8.79 -3.57
CA ALA A 344 13.00 10.15 -3.53
C ALA A 344 12.30 10.92 -2.41
N GLN A 345 12.65 12.19 -2.25
CA GLN A 345 11.89 13.09 -1.37
C GLN A 345 10.42 13.17 -1.83
N SER A 346 9.48 13.21 -0.88
CA SER A 346 8.03 13.17 -1.13
C SER A 346 7.52 14.18 -2.18
N ASN A 347 8.08 15.40 -2.24
CA ASN A 347 7.77 16.40 -3.25
C ASN A 347 8.27 16.01 -4.66
N VAL A 348 9.44 15.37 -4.75
CA VAL A 348 9.97 14.82 -6.00
C VAL A 348 9.14 13.62 -6.45
N VAL A 349 8.75 12.75 -5.51
CA VAL A 349 7.84 11.62 -5.76
C VAL A 349 6.48 12.09 -6.27
N GLU A 350 5.93 13.17 -5.71
CA GLU A 350 4.68 13.78 -6.19
C GLU A 350 4.81 14.29 -7.62
N ALA A 351 5.88 15.03 -7.92
CA ALA A 351 6.15 15.54 -9.27
C ALA A 351 6.32 14.41 -10.28
N GLU A 352 6.98 13.32 -9.88
CA GLU A 352 7.16 12.13 -10.70
C GLU A 352 5.85 11.37 -10.91
N HIS A 353 5.04 11.21 -9.86
CA HIS A 353 3.72 10.56 -9.93
C HIS A 353 2.79 11.29 -10.90
N ILE A 354 2.73 12.63 -10.83
CA ILE A 354 1.95 13.46 -11.75
C ILE A 354 2.45 13.30 -13.19
N PHE A 355 3.77 13.33 -13.40
CA PHE A 355 4.38 13.16 -14.72
C PHE A 355 4.05 11.78 -15.29
N LEU A 356 4.35 10.70 -14.56
CA LEU A 356 4.15 9.33 -15.01
C LEU A 356 2.68 9.01 -15.23
N SER A 357 1.78 9.42 -14.33
CA SER A 357 0.34 9.20 -14.50
C SER A 357 -0.22 9.93 -15.73
N LYS A 358 0.31 11.12 -16.05
CA LYS A 358 -0.11 11.89 -17.24
C LYS A 358 0.45 11.31 -18.54
N LYS A 359 1.70 10.84 -18.53
CA LYS A 359 2.39 10.35 -19.74
C LYS A 359 2.09 8.88 -20.03
N TYR A 360 1.82 8.08 -18.99
CA TYR A 360 1.58 6.64 -19.04
C TYR A 360 0.20 6.26 -18.45
N PRO A 361 -0.92 6.77 -18.97
CA PRO A 361 -2.26 6.57 -18.39
C PRO A 361 -2.74 5.12 -18.33
N TRP A 362 -2.04 4.18 -18.98
CA TRP A 362 -2.35 2.75 -18.95
C TRP A 362 -1.72 2.01 -17.77
N HIS A 363 -0.76 2.63 -17.09
CA HIS A 363 -0.24 2.15 -15.82
C HIS A 363 -0.87 2.96 -14.69
N LYS A 364 -1.32 2.26 -13.65
CA LYS A 364 -1.70 2.90 -12.40
C LYS A 364 -0.45 2.97 -11.54
N PHE A 365 -0.02 4.19 -11.22
CA PHE A 365 1.11 4.42 -10.32
C PHE A 365 0.59 4.68 -8.91
N TYR A 366 1.28 4.10 -7.95
CA TYR A 366 0.96 4.13 -6.54
C TYR A 366 2.12 4.76 -5.78
N LYS A 367 1.78 5.67 -4.87
CA LYS A 367 2.72 6.23 -3.92
C LYS A 367 2.59 5.46 -2.61
N GLY A 368 3.70 5.11 -1.97
CA GLY A 368 3.68 4.56 -0.62
C GLY A 368 3.01 5.54 0.35
N SER A 369 2.22 5.06 1.29
CA SER A 369 1.57 5.90 2.31
C SER A 369 2.54 6.37 3.39
N GLU A 370 3.61 5.61 3.64
CA GLU A 370 4.64 5.93 4.63
C GLU A 370 5.68 6.91 4.07
N ILE A 371 6.09 7.87 4.90
CA ILE A 371 7.22 8.77 4.64
C ILE A 371 8.32 8.46 5.66
N LEU A 372 9.47 8.00 5.19
CA LEU A 372 10.64 7.77 6.03
C LEU A 372 11.33 9.09 6.34
N TRP A 373 11.75 9.23 7.60
CA TRP A 373 12.53 10.36 8.07
C TRP A 373 11.94 11.72 7.70
N VAL A 374 10.79 12.02 8.32
CA VAL A 374 10.09 13.29 8.09
C VAL A 374 10.88 14.43 8.71
N SER A 375 11.48 15.25 7.86
CA SER A 375 12.06 16.54 8.22
C SER A 375 11.05 17.65 7.96
N TRP A 376 11.04 18.64 8.85
CA TRP A 376 10.20 19.82 8.69
C TRP A 376 10.99 20.85 7.88
N TYR A 377 10.37 21.45 6.88
CA TYR A 377 10.97 22.47 6.04
C TYR A 377 10.16 23.75 6.05
N GLY A 378 10.85 24.88 6.00
CA GLY A 378 10.17 26.15 6.16
C GLY A 378 10.99 27.38 5.80
N LEU A 379 10.54 28.49 6.37
CA LEU A 379 11.22 29.77 6.33
C LEU A 379 11.89 29.99 7.68
N ALA A 380 13.17 30.34 7.66
CA ALA A 380 13.87 30.84 8.83
C ALA A 380 14.17 32.33 8.64
N PHE A 381 13.67 33.16 9.54
CA PHE A 381 14.00 34.58 9.59
C PHE A 381 15.03 34.81 10.69
N ARG A 382 16.25 35.15 10.30
CA ARG A 382 17.33 35.49 11.23
C ARG A 382 17.43 37.01 11.34
N TYR A 383 17.68 37.51 12.54
CA TYR A 383 17.85 38.95 12.81
C TYR A 383 16.67 39.82 12.32
N ALA A 384 15.45 39.28 12.33
CA ALA A 384 14.27 39.97 11.79
C ALA A 384 13.87 41.22 12.60
N GLY A 385 14.24 41.30 13.88
CA GLY A 385 13.89 42.40 14.77
C GLY A 385 12.38 42.64 14.81
N PHE A 386 11.97 43.91 14.69
CA PHE A 386 10.57 44.33 14.63
C PHE A 386 9.99 44.37 13.20
N SER A 387 10.60 43.67 12.24
CA SER A 387 10.13 43.63 10.86
C SER A 387 8.73 43.04 10.74
N LYS A 388 7.91 43.61 9.85
CA LYS A 388 6.57 43.08 9.50
C LYS A 388 6.63 41.90 8.51
N ILE A 389 7.79 41.63 7.91
CA ILE A 389 7.97 40.60 6.88
C ILE A 389 7.54 39.20 7.35
N PRO A 390 7.93 38.73 8.55
CA PRO A 390 7.43 37.45 9.06
C PRO A 390 5.89 37.40 9.12
N GLY A 391 5.24 38.49 9.55
CA GLY A 391 3.78 38.58 9.58
C GLY A 391 3.12 38.49 8.20
N TYR A 392 3.76 39.05 7.17
CA TYR A 392 3.29 38.94 5.79
C TYR A 392 3.45 37.52 5.25
N TYR A 393 4.59 36.86 5.48
CA TYR A 393 4.78 35.46 5.09
C TYR A 393 3.80 34.53 5.79
N LYS A 394 3.56 34.73 7.09
CA LYS A 394 2.53 34.00 7.83
C LYS A 394 1.18 34.13 7.13
N SER A 395 0.77 35.35 6.77
CA SER A 395 -0.50 35.59 6.05
C SER A 395 -0.56 34.87 4.69
N VAL A 396 0.55 34.85 3.94
CA VAL A 396 0.64 34.15 2.63
C VAL A 396 0.58 32.63 2.80
N ILE A 397 1.22 32.08 3.82
CA ILE A 397 1.16 30.65 4.15
C ILE A 397 -0.25 30.26 4.57
N GLU A 398 -0.85 31.00 5.51
CA GLU A 398 -2.22 30.75 6.02
C GLU A 398 -3.28 30.89 4.92
N SER A 399 -3.07 31.76 3.94
CA SER A 399 -3.97 31.88 2.77
C SER A 399 -3.85 30.74 1.75
N GLY A 400 -2.85 29.84 1.88
CA GLY A 400 -2.59 28.76 0.94
C GLY A 400 -1.83 29.16 -0.34
N VAL A 401 -1.54 30.44 -0.53
CA VAL A 401 -0.78 30.95 -1.70
C VAL A 401 0.61 30.33 -1.78
N TYR A 402 1.31 30.20 -0.64
CA TYR A 402 2.63 29.55 -0.60
C TYR A 402 2.57 28.09 -1.06
N GLY A 403 1.59 27.33 -0.54
CA GLY A 403 1.39 25.92 -0.93
C GLY A 403 1.08 25.77 -2.42
N ARG A 404 0.30 26.69 -3.01
CA ARG A 404 0.05 26.67 -4.46
C ARG A 404 1.31 26.95 -5.28
N ILE A 405 2.18 27.86 -4.83
CA ILE A 405 3.47 28.12 -5.47
C ILE A 405 4.33 26.85 -5.46
N ASP A 406 4.39 26.14 -4.33
CA ASP A 406 5.18 24.91 -4.23
C ASP A 406 4.68 23.81 -5.19
N GLN A 407 3.35 23.69 -5.36
CA GLN A 407 2.76 22.78 -6.33
C GLN A 407 3.14 23.13 -7.78
N GLU A 408 3.13 24.41 -8.15
CA GLU A 408 3.54 24.85 -9.49
C GLU A 408 5.05 24.64 -9.72
N LEU A 409 5.89 24.91 -8.72
CA LEU A 409 7.32 24.61 -8.77
C LEU A 409 7.59 23.12 -8.94
N SER A 410 6.85 22.26 -8.23
CA SER A 410 6.98 20.80 -8.33
C SER A 410 6.59 20.31 -9.73
N LYS A 411 5.52 20.85 -10.33
CA LYS A 411 5.14 20.51 -11.72
C LYS A 411 6.21 20.89 -12.74
N ARG A 412 6.96 21.97 -12.50
CA ARG A 412 8.01 22.48 -13.40
C ARG A 412 9.21 21.56 -13.53
N VAL A 413 9.51 20.76 -12.49
CA VAL A 413 10.63 19.82 -12.48
C VAL A 413 10.61 18.88 -13.69
N ASN A 414 9.41 18.51 -14.17
CA ASN A 414 9.22 17.56 -15.26
C ASN A 414 8.56 18.19 -16.52
N LEU A 415 8.51 19.52 -16.66
CA LEU A 415 7.81 20.17 -17.79
C LEU A 415 8.44 19.87 -19.16
N ASP A 416 9.76 19.99 -19.26
CA ASP A 416 10.52 19.81 -20.51
C ASP A 416 10.96 18.35 -20.74
N ARG A 417 10.59 17.45 -19.83
CA ARG A 417 10.96 16.03 -19.92
C ARG A 417 10.07 15.31 -20.93
N ASN A 418 10.73 14.66 -21.89
CA ASN A 418 10.06 13.77 -22.84
C ASN A 418 9.91 12.37 -22.23
N PRO A 419 8.74 11.71 -22.41
CA PRO A 419 8.58 10.32 -21.99
C PRO A 419 9.50 9.41 -22.79
N VAL A 420 9.99 8.34 -22.17
CA VAL A 420 10.91 7.41 -22.83
C VAL A 420 10.20 6.56 -23.90
N ILE A 421 8.96 6.13 -23.66
CA ILE A 421 8.17 5.38 -24.64
C ILE A 421 7.11 6.30 -25.27
N SER A 422 7.07 6.34 -26.61
CA SER A 422 6.04 7.10 -27.35
C SER A 422 4.69 6.37 -27.34
N ARG A 423 3.60 7.14 -27.46
CA ARG A 423 2.21 6.62 -27.49
C ARG A 423 1.93 5.62 -28.63
N ASP A 424 2.77 5.58 -29.66
CA ASP A 424 2.52 4.69 -30.81
C ASP A 424 2.85 3.22 -30.50
N ALA A 425 3.79 2.97 -29.58
CA ALA A 425 4.08 1.62 -29.07
C ALA A 425 2.95 1.06 -28.18
N GLN A 426 1.95 1.88 -27.82
CA GLN A 426 0.98 1.66 -26.76
C GLN A 426 -0.32 0.94 -27.20
N LYS A 427 -0.67 0.96 -28.49
CA LYS A 427 -1.98 0.49 -29.00
C LYS A 427 -2.28 -1.00 -28.76
N VAL A 428 -1.33 -1.77 -28.24
CA VAL A 428 -1.43 -3.22 -28.05
C VAL A 428 -1.85 -3.63 -26.63
N SER A 429 -1.71 -2.77 -25.61
CA SER A 429 -1.76 -3.20 -24.19
C SER A 429 -3.05 -2.86 -23.41
N SER A 430 -3.81 -1.83 -23.78
CA SER A 430 -4.94 -1.38 -22.96
C SER A 430 -6.25 -2.11 -23.30
N LYS A 431 -6.44 -3.33 -22.77
CA LYS A 431 -7.74 -4.00 -22.76
C LYS A 431 -8.21 -4.24 -21.32
N ARG A 432 -9.28 -3.52 -20.96
CA ARG A 432 -10.26 -3.76 -19.87
C ARG A 432 -9.89 -3.32 -18.46
N THR A 433 -10.63 -2.32 -17.98
CA THR A 433 -11.02 -2.16 -16.57
C THR A 433 -12.51 -2.48 -16.47
N GLY A 434 -12.86 -3.46 -15.62
CA GLY A 434 -14.24 -3.89 -15.36
C GLY A 434 -14.97 -2.98 -14.35
N LEU A 435 -16.30 -3.00 -14.40
CA LEU A 435 -17.23 -2.27 -13.52
C LEU A 435 -17.46 -3.02 -12.20
N GLU A 436 -17.53 -2.31 -11.08
CA GLU A 436 -17.99 -2.82 -9.77
C GLU A 436 -19.53 -2.79 -9.67
N LEU A 437 -20.13 -3.85 -9.14
CA LEU A 437 -21.59 -4.00 -8.92
C LEU A 437 -21.83 -4.34 -7.43
N GLU A 438 -22.05 -3.31 -6.62
CA GLU A 438 -22.19 -3.43 -5.15
C GLU A 438 -23.65 -3.65 -4.67
N GLY A 439 -24.61 -3.94 -5.57
CA GLY A 439 -26.04 -3.83 -5.28
C GLY A 439 -26.90 -5.11 -5.26
N GLU A 440 -26.39 -6.27 -5.69
CA GLU A 440 -27.29 -7.39 -6.08
C GLU A 440 -27.58 -8.44 -4.98
N PHE A 441 -26.90 -8.41 -3.84
CA PHE A 441 -27.08 -9.42 -2.77
C PHE A 441 -28.46 -9.39 -2.09
N SER A 442 -29.16 -8.26 -2.10
CA SER A 442 -30.48 -8.13 -1.47
C SER A 442 -31.55 -9.01 -2.15
N THR A 443 -31.47 -9.12 -3.47
CA THR A 443 -32.44 -9.84 -4.32
C THR A 443 -32.52 -11.33 -4.01
N PHE A 444 -31.38 -11.95 -3.71
CA PHE A 444 -31.30 -13.38 -3.38
C PHE A 444 -32.07 -13.73 -2.10
N PHE A 445 -31.84 -12.97 -1.01
CA PHE A 445 -32.48 -13.23 0.28
C PHE A 445 -34.00 -13.01 0.24
N ILE A 446 -34.46 -12.08 -0.58
CA ILE A 446 -35.89 -11.83 -0.80
C ILE A 446 -36.53 -13.05 -1.49
N ILE A 447 -35.91 -13.57 -2.56
CA ILE A 447 -36.43 -14.75 -3.27
C ILE A 447 -36.43 -15.98 -2.35
N TRP A 448 -35.34 -16.24 -1.63
CA TRP A 448 -35.23 -17.41 -0.75
C TRP A 448 -36.22 -17.38 0.43
N SER A 449 -36.35 -16.24 1.10
CA SER A 449 -37.30 -16.09 2.21
C SER A 449 -38.74 -16.28 1.76
N SER A 450 -39.09 -15.77 0.57
CA SER A 450 -40.42 -15.97 -0.02
C SER A 450 -40.70 -17.44 -0.35
N ALA A 451 -39.72 -18.17 -0.89
CA ALA A 451 -39.84 -19.58 -1.20
C ALA A 451 -40.05 -20.43 0.07
N ILE A 452 -39.28 -20.17 1.13
CA ILE A 452 -39.44 -20.85 2.42
C ILE A 452 -40.81 -20.57 3.03
N ALA A 453 -41.26 -19.32 2.98
CA ALA A 453 -42.57 -18.92 3.51
C ALA A 453 -43.73 -19.66 2.82
N ILE A 454 -43.59 -19.99 1.53
CA ILE A 454 -44.58 -20.77 0.77
C ILE A 454 -44.49 -22.28 1.08
N ILE A 455 -43.29 -22.83 1.21
CA ILE A 455 -43.09 -24.28 1.43
C ILE A 455 -43.51 -24.71 2.84
N LEU A 456 -43.14 -23.95 3.87
CA LEU A 456 -43.34 -24.31 5.28
C LEU A 456 -44.80 -24.70 5.61
N PRO A 457 -45.84 -23.93 5.21
CA PRO A 457 -47.23 -24.29 5.45
C PRO A 457 -47.66 -25.59 4.75
N ILE A 458 -47.19 -25.82 3.52
CA ILE A 458 -47.52 -27.03 2.74
C ILE A 458 -46.92 -28.26 3.41
N VAL A 459 -45.65 -28.16 3.81
CA VAL A 459 -44.94 -29.22 4.56
C VAL A 459 -45.64 -29.49 5.90
N ALA A 460 -46.00 -28.44 6.64
CA ALA A 460 -46.71 -28.58 7.91
C ALA A 460 -48.08 -29.25 7.74
N PHE A 461 -48.80 -28.94 6.65
CA PHE A 461 -50.11 -29.53 6.36
C PHE A 461 -50.03 -31.01 5.98
N GLU A 462 -49.05 -31.41 5.18
CA GLU A 462 -48.81 -32.81 4.78
C GLU A 462 -48.30 -33.64 5.96
N LEU A 463 -47.36 -33.08 6.72
CA LEU A 463 -46.83 -33.73 7.91
C LEU A 463 -47.77 -33.66 9.12
N ARG A 464 -48.95 -33.02 9.01
CA ARG A 464 -49.83 -32.77 10.16
C ARG A 464 -50.14 -34.03 10.96
N ASN A 465 -50.35 -35.16 10.30
CA ASN A 465 -50.67 -36.42 10.98
C ASN A 465 -49.46 -36.96 11.74
N LEU A 466 -48.25 -36.80 11.19
CA LEU A 466 -47.01 -37.24 11.78
C LEU A 466 -46.56 -36.32 12.92
N ILE A 467 -46.75 -35.00 12.75
CA ILE A 467 -46.56 -33.98 13.79
C ILE A 467 -47.55 -34.22 14.93
N LEU A 468 -48.83 -34.44 14.65
CA LEU A 468 -49.84 -34.77 15.67
C LEU A 468 -49.50 -36.08 16.39
N TYR A 469 -48.98 -37.08 15.68
CA TYR A 469 -48.53 -38.32 16.29
C TYR A 469 -47.31 -38.10 17.19
N GLY A 470 -46.34 -37.30 16.73
CA GLY A 470 -45.16 -36.89 17.49
C GLY A 470 -45.52 -36.09 18.74
N ILE A 471 -46.41 -35.11 18.64
CA ILE A 471 -46.91 -34.32 19.77
C ILE A 471 -47.65 -35.22 20.77
N LYS A 472 -48.51 -36.14 20.29
CA LYS A 472 -49.17 -37.13 21.16
C LYS A 472 -48.16 -38.04 21.86
N PHE A 473 -47.11 -38.47 21.16
CA PHE A 473 -46.03 -39.28 21.74
C PHE A 473 -45.23 -38.50 22.78
N LEU A 474 -44.81 -37.27 22.47
CA LEU A 474 -44.09 -36.40 23.40
C LEU A 474 -44.94 -36.08 24.63
N GLY A 475 -46.23 -35.80 24.45
CA GLY A 475 -47.18 -35.61 25.53
C GLY A 475 -47.29 -36.83 26.43
N ARG A 476 -47.32 -38.05 25.86
CA ARG A 476 -47.28 -39.29 26.65
C ARG A 476 -45.96 -39.45 27.41
N VAL A 477 -44.82 -39.15 26.79
CA VAL A 477 -43.50 -39.23 27.46
C VAL A 477 -43.40 -38.22 28.61
N ILE A 478 -43.80 -36.97 28.39
CA ILE A 478 -43.84 -35.93 29.42
C ILE A 478 -44.77 -36.34 30.56
N TYR A 479 -45.98 -36.81 30.23
CA TYR A 479 -46.93 -37.29 31.23
C TYR A 479 -46.35 -38.43 32.08
N PHE A 480 -45.70 -39.42 31.45
CA PHE A 480 -45.02 -40.50 32.17
C PHE A 480 -43.89 -40.01 33.07
N ASN A 481 -43.07 -39.07 32.60
CA ASN A 481 -41.98 -38.50 33.39
C ASN A 481 -42.51 -37.68 34.59
N LEU A 482 -43.58 -36.90 34.41
CA LEU A 482 -44.23 -36.17 35.50
C LEU A 482 -44.82 -37.12 36.54
N LEU A 483 -45.46 -38.21 36.10
CA LEU A 483 -46.06 -39.21 36.99
C LEU A 483 -45.00 -40.00 37.79
N LYS A 484 -43.78 -40.13 37.23
CA LYS A 484 -42.62 -40.69 37.91
C LYS A 484 -42.00 -39.74 38.96
N ILE A 485 -42.15 -38.43 38.78
CA ILE A 485 -41.66 -37.42 39.74
C ILE A 485 -42.64 -37.27 40.92
N LEU A 486 -43.94 -37.46 40.69
CA LEU A 486 -45.00 -37.36 41.70
C LEU A 486 -45.15 -38.58 42.62
N ARG A 487 -44.44 -39.68 42.32
CA ARG A 487 -44.51 -40.96 43.03
C ARG A 487 -43.18 -41.23 43.70
#